data_AF-A0A957H529-F1
#
_entry.id   AF-A0A957H529-F1
#
_cell.length_a   1.000
_cell.length_b   1.000
_cell.length_c   1.000
_cell.angle_alpha   90.00
_cell.angle_beta   90.00
_cell.angle_gamma   90.00
#
_symmetry.space_group_name_H-M   'P 1'
#
loop_
_entity.id
_entity.type
_entity.pdbx_description
1 polymer ?
#
loop_
_entity_poly.entity_id
_entity_poly.type
_entity_poly.pdbx_seq_one_letter_code
_entity_poly.pdbx_strand_id
1 'polypeptide(L)'
;MSHGTHGFDVIAPRSPFYRGPFGRICSDLPPWAPSLEGHPDLESLLMTIAQGEMIERPTVKPTDIAQDAALRADLDAQFNSAIPAGYTYFGQFVDHDITFDPASSLMRRNDPSGLLNHRTPRLDLDNVYGAGPDDAPYLYDQDKGRKGRLLIGNIPGTNLPDLPRNQQGRALIGDMRNDENAIVSQLQLAFLLAHNALVEEAEKQGADNPFEAARRTLRWLYQWIVWHDFLKRVTRPDVWACALQLQPDCLNMPDGPKRWRLGLKDIYSWRNQPYMPVEFSAAAYRFGHSMVRNHYQTNSEFRGLDEFVPIFDSSSAGAGDLRGFGPMVPENVVQWDWFLEMGNPLAAFPQRARKIDTRLANSLAFLAEEEDGSPMNILARRNLLRGIQMDLPAGTAVARKFCVEPIATLPENRDFLWYYILK
;
A
#
# COMPACT_ATOMS: atom_id res chain seq x y z
N MET A 1 -19.25 36.12 -3.59
CA MET A 1 -17.81 36.40 -3.67
C MET A 1 -17.13 35.10 -4.07
N SER A 2 -16.68 35.02 -5.32
CA SER A 2 -16.02 33.85 -5.89
C SER A 2 -14.59 33.81 -5.38
N HIS A 3 -14.29 32.98 -4.39
CA HIS A 3 -12.91 32.72 -4.00
C HIS A 3 -12.24 31.91 -5.12
N GLY A 4 -11.24 32.52 -5.75
CA GLY A 4 -10.47 31.92 -6.82
C GLY A 4 -9.79 30.64 -6.38
N THR A 5 -9.98 29.59 -7.17
CA THR A 5 -9.12 28.41 -7.19
C THR A 5 -7.78 28.83 -7.79
N HIS A 6 -6.84 29.25 -6.95
CA HIS A 6 -5.44 29.28 -7.35
C HIS A 6 -4.97 27.83 -7.45
N GLY A 7 -4.83 27.33 -8.68
CA GLY A 7 -4.09 26.12 -8.97
C GLY A 7 -2.64 26.34 -8.56
N PHE A 8 -2.25 25.79 -7.41
CA PHE A 8 -0.84 25.63 -7.10
C PHE A 8 -0.37 24.43 -7.92
N ASP A 9 0.45 24.67 -8.95
CA ASP A 9 1.24 23.60 -9.55
C ASP A 9 2.28 23.16 -8.52
N VAL A 10 1.90 22.24 -7.63
CA VAL A 10 2.81 21.70 -6.62
C VAL A 10 3.70 20.64 -7.27
N ILE A 11 4.67 21.10 -8.07
CA ILE A 11 5.73 20.26 -8.58
C ILE A 11 6.78 20.10 -7.48
N ALA A 12 7.07 18.85 -7.08
CA ALA A 12 8.18 18.58 -6.16
C ALA A 12 9.47 19.23 -6.70
N PRO A 13 10.18 20.05 -5.91
CA PRO A 13 11.27 20.87 -6.44
C PRO A 13 12.40 20.03 -7.04
N ARG A 14 12.94 20.53 -8.15
CA ARG A 14 14.10 19.95 -8.83
C ARG A 14 15.43 20.33 -8.21
N SER A 15 15.43 21.13 -7.14
CA SER A 15 16.67 21.51 -6.47
C SER A 15 17.17 20.34 -5.60
N PRO A 16 18.42 19.89 -5.75
CA PRO A 16 19.03 18.92 -4.84
C PRO A 16 19.22 19.49 -3.42
N PHE A 17 19.06 20.81 -3.25
CA PHE A 17 19.11 21.49 -1.96
C PHE A 17 17.74 21.68 -1.31
N TYR A 18 16.65 21.22 -1.95
CA TYR A 18 15.32 21.32 -1.39
C TYR A 18 15.19 20.51 -0.09
N ARG A 19 14.37 21.02 0.84
CA ARG A 19 14.24 20.50 2.21
C ARG A 19 12.81 20.24 2.64
N GLY A 20 11.86 20.21 1.71
CA GLY A 20 10.46 19.87 2.02
C GLY A 20 10.24 18.37 2.19
N PRO A 21 9.00 17.97 2.52
CA PRO A 21 8.67 16.58 2.85
C PRO A 21 8.67 15.67 1.62
N PHE A 22 8.48 16.22 0.41
CA PHE A 22 8.77 15.55 -0.86
C PHE A 22 10.10 16.04 -1.45
N GLY A 23 10.74 15.22 -2.27
CA GLY A 23 11.93 15.60 -3.04
C GLY A 23 12.13 14.70 -4.24
N ARG A 24 13.28 14.81 -4.90
CA ARG A 24 13.63 14.02 -6.09
C ARG A 24 14.97 13.33 -5.91
N ILE A 25 15.06 12.05 -6.25
CA ILE A 25 16.33 11.34 -6.36
C ILE A 25 16.95 11.45 -7.77
N CYS A 26 16.13 11.83 -8.76
CA CYS A 26 16.54 12.03 -10.15
C CYS A 26 16.35 13.48 -10.59
N SER A 27 16.71 14.43 -9.73
CA SER A 27 16.50 15.88 -9.96
C SER A 27 17.24 16.45 -11.19
N ASP A 28 18.29 15.78 -11.63
CA ASP A 28 19.13 16.07 -12.79
C ASP A 28 18.59 15.49 -14.11
N LEU A 29 17.63 14.56 -14.05
CA LEU A 29 17.01 14.01 -15.26
C LEU A 29 15.86 14.91 -15.74
N PRO A 30 15.72 15.12 -17.06
CA PRO A 30 14.58 15.84 -17.62
C PRO A 30 13.27 15.06 -17.37
N PRO A 31 12.11 15.76 -17.32
CA PRO A 31 10.83 15.07 -17.30
C PRO A 31 10.64 14.33 -18.63
N TRP A 32 9.87 13.26 -18.59
CA TRP A 32 9.54 12.51 -19.79
C TRP A 32 8.03 12.54 -20.05
N ALA A 33 7.65 12.63 -21.32
CA ALA A 33 6.28 12.52 -21.80
C ALA A 33 6.26 11.62 -23.04
N PRO A 34 5.20 10.83 -23.24
CA PRO A 34 5.11 9.92 -24.37
C PRO A 34 4.93 10.66 -25.70
N SER A 35 5.47 10.09 -26.78
CA SER A 35 4.98 10.40 -28.13
C SER A 35 3.51 10.00 -28.26
N LEU A 36 2.71 10.89 -28.84
CA LEU A 36 1.30 10.64 -29.15
C LEU A 36 1.10 10.07 -30.56
N GLU A 37 2.17 9.65 -31.24
CA GLU A 37 2.07 9.04 -32.56
C GLU A 37 1.12 7.84 -32.54
N GLY A 38 0.13 7.85 -33.45
CA GLY A 38 -0.92 6.84 -33.51
C GLY A 38 -2.10 7.04 -32.55
N HIS A 39 -2.12 8.12 -31.75
CA HIS A 39 -3.20 8.44 -30.82
C HIS A 39 -3.69 9.89 -30.97
N PRO A 40 -5.00 10.16 -30.87
CA PRO A 40 -5.56 11.50 -31.01
C PRO A 40 -5.14 12.45 -29.89
N ASP A 41 -5.00 11.94 -28.68
CA ASP A 41 -4.61 12.69 -27.49
C ASP A 41 -3.96 11.77 -26.44
N LEU A 42 -3.47 12.38 -25.36
CA LEU A 42 -2.86 11.66 -24.23
C LEU A 42 -3.85 10.70 -23.58
N GLU A 43 -5.11 11.08 -23.43
CA GLU A 43 -6.12 10.26 -22.77
C GLU A 43 -6.32 8.93 -23.51
N SER A 44 -6.42 8.97 -24.84
CA SER A 44 -6.55 7.80 -25.71
C SER A 44 -5.32 6.87 -25.62
N LEU A 45 -4.11 7.43 -25.58
CA LEU A 45 -2.89 6.64 -25.37
C LEU A 45 -2.93 5.94 -24.00
N LEU A 46 -3.19 6.70 -22.93
CA LEU A 46 -3.21 6.17 -21.56
C LEU A 46 -4.26 5.08 -21.40
N MET A 47 -5.44 5.25 -21.97
CA MET A 47 -6.49 4.23 -21.97
C MET A 47 -6.10 3.00 -22.78
N THR A 48 -5.42 3.16 -23.91
CA THR A 48 -4.91 2.02 -24.70
C THR A 48 -3.95 1.17 -23.88
N ILE A 49 -3.00 1.79 -23.17
CA ILE A 49 -2.04 1.07 -22.31
C ILE A 49 -2.78 0.44 -21.13
N ALA A 50 -3.56 1.23 -20.40
CA ALA A 50 -4.24 0.80 -19.18
C ALA A 50 -5.21 -0.36 -19.42
N GLN A 51 -6.00 -0.30 -20.49
CA GLN A 51 -7.03 -1.30 -20.80
C GLN A 51 -6.49 -2.48 -21.61
N GLY A 52 -5.61 -2.21 -22.58
CA GLY A 52 -5.11 -3.23 -23.51
C GLY A 52 -3.90 -4.01 -22.98
N GLU A 53 -3.04 -3.36 -22.20
CA GLU A 53 -1.76 -3.93 -21.78
C GLU A 53 -1.68 -4.27 -20.29
N MET A 54 -2.50 -3.63 -19.44
CA MET A 54 -2.35 -3.69 -17.98
C MET A 54 -3.44 -4.47 -17.22
N ILE A 55 -4.23 -5.29 -17.91
CA ILE A 55 -5.25 -6.17 -17.29
C ILE A 55 -4.87 -7.65 -17.49
N GLU A 56 -5.11 -8.49 -16.48
CA GLU A 56 -4.89 -9.95 -16.53
C GLU A 56 -5.70 -10.63 -17.64
N ARG A 57 -7.02 -10.34 -17.70
CA ARG A 57 -7.95 -10.85 -18.70
C ARG A 57 -8.86 -9.73 -19.20
N PRO A 58 -8.48 -8.97 -20.23
CA PRO A 58 -9.37 -7.99 -20.82
C PRO A 58 -10.76 -8.63 -21.09
N THR A 59 -11.84 -7.88 -20.85
CA THR A 59 -13.26 -8.26 -21.07
C THR A 59 -13.93 -9.23 -20.08
N VAL A 60 -13.25 -9.72 -19.04
CA VAL A 60 -13.87 -10.59 -18.03
C VAL A 60 -14.25 -9.79 -16.77
N LYS A 61 -15.46 -9.99 -16.24
CA LYS A 61 -15.90 -9.33 -15.00
C LYS A 61 -15.36 -10.04 -13.75
N PRO A 62 -15.10 -9.31 -12.64
CA PRO A 62 -14.63 -9.91 -11.39
C PRO A 62 -15.55 -10.98 -10.83
N THR A 63 -16.87 -10.82 -10.97
CA THR A 63 -17.88 -11.79 -10.53
C THR A 63 -17.77 -13.11 -11.28
N ASP A 64 -17.54 -13.05 -12.58
CA ASP A 64 -17.42 -14.23 -13.43
C ASP A 64 -16.18 -15.02 -13.02
N ILE A 65 -15.07 -14.33 -12.74
CA ILE A 65 -13.87 -14.93 -12.18
C ILE A 65 -14.16 -15.55 -10.80
N ALA A 66 -14.85 -14.83 -9.91
CA ALA A 66 -15.18 -15.30 -8.57
C ALA A 66 -16.13 -16.52 -8.56
N GLN A 67 -16.86 -16.78 -9.65
CA GLN A 67 -17.77 -17.92 -9.77
C GLN A 67 -17.22 -19.07 -10.63
N ASP A 68 -16.24 -18.83 -11.51
CA ASP A 68 -15.61 -19.85 -12.36
C ASP A 68 -14.28 -20.38 -11.79
N ALA A 69 -14.32 -21.59 -11.23
CA ALA A 69 -13.13 -22.23 -10.66
C ALA A 69 -12.01 -22.52 -11.67
N ALA A 70 -12.33 -22.82 -12.93
CA ALA A 70 -11.33 -23.10 -13.96
C ALA A 70 -10.61 -21.80 -14.35
N LEU A 71 -11.35 -20.70 -14.48
CA LEU A 71 -10.77 -19.39 -14.74
C LEU A 71 -9.90 -18.90 -13.60
N ARG A 72 -10.31 -19.13 -12.34
CA ARG A 72 -9.46 -18.85 -11.16
C ARG A 72 -8.14 -19.61 -11.21
N ALA A 73 -8.21 -20.91 -11.47
CA ALA A 73 -7.02 -21.76 -11.52
C ALA A 73 -6.05 -21.34 -12.63
N ASP A 74 -6.56 -20.97 -13.81
CA ASP A 74 -5.76 -20.46 -14.92
C ASP A 74 -5.07 -19.13 -14.59
N LEU A 75 -5.81 -18.18 -14.01
CA LEU A 75 -5.24 -16.91 -13.55
C LEU A 75 -4.16 -17.12 -12.48
N ASP A 76 -4.43 -18.00 -11.52
CA ASP A 76 -3.51 -18.32 -10.43
C ASP A 76 -2.22 -18.94 -10.97
N ALA A 77 -2.30 -19.85 -11.94
CA ALA A 77 -1.12 -20.44 -12.56
C ALA A 77 -0.26 -19.42 -13.33
N GLN A 78 -0.89 -18.41 -13.95
CA GLN A 78 -0.19 -17.42 -14.77
C GLN A 78 0.39 -16.27 -13.95
N PHE A 79 -0.38 -15.75 -12.99
CA PHE A 79 -0.10 -14.46 -12.35
C PHE A 79 0.28 -14.55 -10.88
N ASN A 80 0.13 -15.68 -10.19
CA ASN A 80 0.56 -15.76 -8.78
C ASN A 80 2.09 -15.73 -8.64
N SER A 81 2.54 -15.05 -7.60
CA SER A 81 3.91 -15.09 -7.10
C SER A 81 4.06 -16.14 -5.99
N ALA A 82 5.27 -16.25 -5.43
CA ALA A 82 5.48 -17.00 -4.19
C ALA A 82 5.12 -16.19 -2.92
N ILE A 83 4.85 -14.89 -3.03
CA ILE A 83 4.64 -14.00 -1.89
C ILE A 83 3.23 -14.27 -1.32
N PRO A 84 3.07 -14.46 0.00
CA PRO A 84 1.75 -14.53 0.63
C PRO A 84 0.92 -13.26 0.42
N ALA A 85 -0.38 -13.41 0.18
CA ALA A 85 -1.29 -12.31 -0.15
C ALA A 85 -1.37 -11.23 0.95
N GLY A 86 -1.10 -11.59 2.21
CA GLY A 86 -1.03 -10.62 3.31
C GLY A 86 -0.01 -9.51 3.08
N TYR A 87 1.09 -9.76 2.35
CA TYR A 87 2.10 -8.73 2.07
C TYR A 87 1.65 -7.67 1.07
N THR A 88 0.63 -7.94 0.24
CA THR A 88 -0.01 -6.90 -0.58
C THR A 88 -0.58 -5.80 0.31
N TYR A 89 -1.33 -6.21 1.33
CA TYR A 89 -2.05 -5.33 2.24
C TYR A 89 -1.14 -4.77 3.36
N PHE A 90 -0.13 -5.52 3.78
CA PHE A 90 0.93 -4.97 4.62
C PHE A 90 1.72 -3.89 3.87
N GLY A 91 2.03 -4.09 2.59
CA GLY A 91 2.65 -3.05 1.75
C GLY A 91 1.80 -1.79 1.65
N GLN A 92 0.47 -1.94 1.50
CA GLN A 92 -0.48 -0.82 1.55
C GLN A 92 -0.48 -0.11 2.90
N PHE A 93 -0.48 -0.86 4.01
CA PHE A 93 -0.39 -0.28 5.36
C PHE A 93 0.92 0.52 5.57
N VAL A 94 2.04 0.01 5.07
CA VAL A 94 3.34 0.72 5.10
C VAL A 94 3.30 1.96 4.21
N ASP A 95 2.67 1.92 3.02
CA ASP A 95 2.48 3.12 2.19
C ASP A 95 1.76 4.20 2.98
N HIS A 96 0.70 3.82 3.68
CA HIS A 96 -0.12 4.77 4.44
C HIS A 96 0.67 5.41 5.58
N ASP A 97 1.60 4.70 6.20
CA ASP A 97 2.51 5.21 7.23
C ASP A 97 3.54 6.22 6.65
N ILE A 98 4.22 5.88 5.55
CA ILE A 98 5.33 6.70 5.06
C ILE A 98 4.92 7.81 4.07
N THR A 99 3.76 7.68 3.42
CA THR A 99 3.22 8.68 2.49
C THR A 99 1.85 9.13 2.97
N PHE A 100 1.52 10.42 2.84
CA PHE A 100 0.14 10.89 2.88
C PHE A 100 -0.13 11.83 1.71
N ASP A 101 -0.73 11.27 0.67
CA ASP A 101 -1.33 12.04 -0.42
C ASP A 101 -2.86 11.90 -0.32
N PRO A 102 -3.58 12.94 0.16
CA PRO A 102 -5.03 12.92 0.27
C PRO A 102 -5.72 12.68 -1.09
N ALA A 103 -5.04 12.99 -2.20
CA ALA A 103 -5.47 12.77 -3.56
C ALA A 103 -5.02 11.40 -4.13
N SER A 104 -4.64 10.43 -3.29
CA SER A 104 -4.25 9.07 -3.71
C SER A 104 -5.20 7.96 -3.26
N SER A 105 -6.35 8.29 -2.65
CA SER A 105 -7.31 7.27 -2.22
C SER A 105 -7.92 6.55 -3.44
N LEU A 106 -8.00 5.22 -3.38
CA LEU A 106 -8.51 4.37 -4.46
C LEU A 106 -9.95 4.73 -4.87
N MET A 107 -10.74 5.25 -3.91
CA MET A 107 -12.17 5.50 -4.06
C MET A 107 -12.58 6.97 -4.21
N ARG A 108 -11.65 7.93 -4.19
CA ARG A 108 -11.97 9.35 -4.37
C ARG A 108 -11.70 9.85 -5.80
N ARG A 109 -12.49 10.83 -6.25
CA ARG A 109 -12.14 11.68 -7.40
C ARG A 109 -11.00 12.59 -6.96
N ASN A 110 -9.83 12.42 -7.58
CA ASN A 110 -8.60 13.10 -7.18
C ASN A 110 -8.51 14.52 -7.73
N ASP A 111 -7.89 15.41 -6.95
CA ASP A 111 -7.25 16.63 -7.45
C ASP A 111 -5.76 16.33 -7.69
N PRO A 112 -5.29 16.27 -8.95
CA PRO A 112 -3.91 15.94 -9.26
C PRO A 112 -2.88 16.99 -8.80
N SER A 113 -3.31 18.20 -8.40
CA SER A 113 -2.43 19.32 -8.01
C SER A 113 -2.12 19.39 -6.51
N GLY A 114 -2.80 18.60 -5.67
CA GLY A 114 -2.74 18.71 -4.21
C GLY A 114 -1.68 17.83 -3.54
N LEU A 115 -0.38 18.02 -3.82
CA LEU A 115 0.67 17.31 -3.07
C LEU A 115 1.21 18.14 -1.89
N LEU A 116 0.73 17.85 -0.70
CA LEU A 116 1.45 18.10 0.54
C LEU A 116 1.58 16.76 1.26
N ASN A 117 2.80 16.22 1.38
CA ASN A 117 3.00 15.09 2.29
C ASN A 117 2.89 15.66 3.70
N HIS A 118 1.74 15.43 4.34
CA HIS A 118 1.49 15.86 5.71
C HIS A 118 2.14 14.92 6.74
N ARG A 119 2.83 13.85 6.29
CA ARG A 119 3.53 12.88 7.15
C ARG A 119 5.03 13.03 7.09
N THR A 120 5.68 12.52 8.13
CA THR A 120 7.12 12.34 8.11
C THR A 120 7.44 11.07 7.29
N PRO A 121 8.47 11.06 6.44
CA PRO A 121 8.87 9.86 5.70
C PRO A 121 9.61 8.88 6.62
N ARG A 122 8.93 8.42 7.67
CA ARG A 122 9.46 7.56 8.72
C ARG A 122 8.48 6.41 8.98
N LEU A 123 9.03 5.32 9.48
CA LEU A 123 8.26 4.16 9.91
C LEU A 123 7.87 4.31 11.40
N ASP A 124 6.94 5.21 11.71
CA ASP A 124 6.62 5.60 13.09
C ASP A 124 5.18 5.32 13.54
N LEU A 125 4.39 4.66 12.68
CA LEU A 125 3.02 4.22 12.94
C LEU A 125 2.07 5.39 13.22
N ASP A 126 2.26 6.52 12.55
CA ASP A 126 1.34 7.65 12.66
C ASP A 126 -0.06 7.32 12.06
N ASN A 127 -0.17 6.31 11.18
CA ASN A 127 -1.45 5.71 10.75
C ASN A 127 -2.20 5.00 11.89
N VAL A 128 -1.50 4.59 12.95
CA VAL A 128 -2.07 3.98 14.15
C VAL A 128 -2.34 5.04 15.21
N TYR A 129 -1.32 5.85 15.53
CA TYR A 129 -1.35 6.73 16.70
C TYR A 129 -1.96 8.11 16.43
N GLY A 130 -2.10 8.52 15.17
CA GLY A 130 -2.48 9.88 14.81
C GLY A 130 -1.56 10.91 15.48
N ALA A 131 -2.13 11.98 16.00
CA ALA A 131 -1.38 13.00 16.76
C ALA A 131 -1.08 12.60 18.22
N GLY A 132 -1.50 11.41 18.67
CA GLY A 132 -1.35 10.96 20.06
C GLY A 132 -2.59 11.20 20.93
N PRO A 133 -2.59 10.70 22.18
CA PRO A 133 -3.78 10.71 23.05
C PRO A 133 -4.20 12.09 23.53
N ASP A 134 -3.29 13.07 23.59
CA ASP A 134 -3.60 14.43 24.02
C ASP A 134 -4.25 15.26 22.90
N ASP A 135 -3.78 15.11 21.66
CA ASP A 135 -4.26 15.87 20.49
C ASP A 135 -5.37 15.16 19.71
N ALA A 136 -5.43 13.83 19.76
CA ALA A 136 -6.45 13.01 19.12
C ALA A 136 -7.09 12.02 20.11
N PRO A 137 -7.68 12.49 21.23
CA PRO A 137 -8.19 11.64 22.31
C PRO A 137 -9.30 10.68 21.86
N TYR A 138 -10.01 11.01 20.78
CA TYR A 138 -11.08 10.18 20.20
C TYR A 138 -10.59 8.86 19.58
N LEU A 139 -9.28 8.69 19.38
CA LEU A 139 -8.67 7.42 18.94
C LEU A 139 -8.36 6.47 20.10
N TYR A 140 -8.46 6.95 21.34
CA TYR A 140 -7.99 6.26 22.54
C TYR A 140 -9.13 5.96 23.51
N ASP A 141 -8.95 4.89 24.26
CA ASP A 141 -9.89 4.47 25.28
C ASP A 141 -9.81 5.42 26.49
N GLN A 142 -10.96 6.00 26.84
CA GLN A 142 -11.10 6.99 27.91
C GLN A 142 -11.60 6.37 29.23
N ASP A 143 -11.90 5.08 29.24
CA ASP A 143 -12.40 4.42 30.44
C ASP A 143 -11.32 4.31 31.53
N LYS A 144 -11.76 4.42 32.79
CA LYS A 144 -10.87 4.29 33.95
C LYS A 144 -10.20 2.91 33.93
N GLY A 145 -8.87 2.90 34.02
CA GLY A 145 -8.06 1.68 33.96
C GLY A 145 -7.72 1.20 32.56
N ARG A 146 -8.17 1.90 31.50
CA ARG A 146 -7.83 1.60 30.11
C ARG A 146 -6.99 2.68 29.43
N LYS A 147 -6.55 3.69 30.18
CA LYS A 147 -5.73 4.82 29.70
C LYS A 147 -4.53 4.33 28.89
N GLY A 148 -4.27 4.96 27.75
CA GLY A 148 -3.16 4.62 26.86
C GLY A 148 -3.47 3.48 25.88
N ARG A 149 -4.61 2.81 26.00
CA ARG A 149 -5.09 1.86 24.98
C ARG A 149 -5.77 2.60 23.83
N LEU A 150 -5.66 2.05 22.63
CA LEU A 150 -6.42 2.46 21.46
C LEU A 150 -7.84 1.93 21.54
N LEU A 151 -8.79 2.71 21.03
CA LEU A 151 -10.21 2.35 21.04
C LEU A 151 -10.47 1.18 20.08
N ILE A 152 -11.25 0.19 20.53
CA ILE A 152 -11.65 -0.99 19.75
C ILE A 152 -13.17 -1.01 19.64
N GLY A 153 -13.68 -1.22 18.42
CA GLY A 153 -15.09 -1.45 18.17
C GLY A 153 -15.42 -2.94 18.10
N ASN A 154 -16.68 -3.25 17.86
CA ASN A 154 -17.14 -4.62 17.63
C ASN A 154 -18.00 -4.68 16.36
N ILE A 155 -17.99 -5.83 15.70
CA ILE A 155 -18.92 -6.12 14.61
C ILE A 155 -20.34 -6.23 15.21
N PRO A 156 -21.31 -5.41 14.75
CA PRO A 156 -22.68 -5.42 15.28
C PRO A 156 -23.30 -6.82 15.30
N GLY A 157 -23.92 -7.18 16.43
CA GLY A 157 -24.57 -8.49 16.59
C GLY A 157 -23.61 -9.64 16.89
N THR A 158 -22.31 -9.39 17.07
CA THR A 158 -21.31 -10.41 17.41
C THR A 158 -20.36 -9.94 18.53
N ASN A 159 -19.48 -10.84 18.98
CA ASN A 159 -18.38 -10.52 19.91
C ASN A 159 -17.04 -10.32 19.19
N LEU A 160 -17.03 -10.28 17.86
CA LEU A 160 -15.80 -10.11 17.09
C LEU A 160 -15.35 -8.65 17.14
N PRO A 161 -14.05 -8.38 17.36
CA PRO A 161 -13.53 -7.02 17.34
C PRO A 161 -13.55 -6.44 15.92
N ASP A 162 -13.74 -5.13 15.84
CA ASP A 162 -13.63 -4.32 14.63
C ASP A 162 -12.90 -3.00 14.97
N LEU A 163 -12.58 -2.23 13.94
CA LEU A 163 -12.23 -0.83 14.12
C LEU A 163 -13.37 -0.08 14.83
N PRO A 164 -13.07 0.92 15.67
CA PRO A 164 -14.09 1.79 16.21
C PRO A 164 -14.75 2.57 15.06
N ARG A 165 -16.07 2.44 14.90
CA ARG A 165 -16.82 3.10 13.82
C ARG A 165 -17.78 4.13 14.36
N ASN A 166 -17.97 5.21 13.61
CA ASN A 166 -19.03 6.18 13.90
C ASN A 166 -20.42 5.65 13.52
N GLN A 167 -21.48 6.41 13.78
CA GLN A 167 -22.87 6.01 13.47
C GLN A 167 -23.15 5.79 11.98
N GLN A 168 -22.28 6.25 11.08
CA GLN A 168 -22.36 6.04 9.64
C GLN A 168 -21.48 4.87 9.16
N GLY A 169 -20.89 4.10 10.08
CA GLY A 169 -20.04 2.94 9.76
C GLY A 169 -18.61 3.31 9.34
N ARG A 170 -18.19 4.57 9.48
CA ARG A 170 -16.83 5.01 9.12
C ARG A 170 -15.85 4.76 10.26
N ALA A 171 -14.72 4.13 9.96
CA ALA A 171 -13.67 3.90 10.94
C ALA A 171 -13.07 5.20 11.49
N LEU A 172 -12.86 5.23 12.80
CA LEU A 172 -12.22 6.30 13.57
C LEU A 172 -10.77 5.88 13.88
N ILE A 173 -9.88 6.10 12.91
CA ILE A 173 -8.49 5.61 12.94
C ILE A 173 -7.51 6.72 12.51
N GLY A 174 -6.23 6.54 12.81
CA GLY A 174 -5.19 7.54 12.54
C GLY A 174 -5.02 7.90 11.05
N ASP A 175 -5.18 6.92 10.15
CA ASP A 175 -5.30 7.15 8.71
C ASP A 175 -6.54 6.44 8.15
N MET A 176 -7.48 7.20 7.59
CA MET A 176 -8.70 6.63 7.04
C MET A 176 -8.48 5.69 5.85
N ARG A 177 -7.35 5.78 5.14
CA ARG A 177 -7.04 4.86 4.04
C ARG A 177 -6.84 3.43 4.53
N ASN A 178 -6.54 3.26 5.82
CA ASN A 178 -6.54 1.95 6.47
C ASN A 178 -7.95 1.35 6.68
N ASP A 179 -8.99 1.91 6.04
CA ASP A 179 -10.34 1.34 5.93
C ASP A 179 -10.81 1.25 4.46
N GLU A 180 -9.90 1.24 3.47
CA GLU A 180 -10.26 1.14 2.03
C GLU A 180 -10.80 -0.24 1.64
N ASN A 181 -10.37 -1.29 2.32
CA ASN A 181 -10.83 -2.66 2.15
C ASN A 181 -10.75 -3.43 3.47
N ALA A 182 -11.58 -4.46 3.62
CA ALA A 182 -11.69 -5.23 4.85
C ALA A 182 -10.36 -5.84 5.33
N ILE A 183 -9.46 -6.21 4.41
CA ILE A 183 -8.18 -6.85 4.76
C ILE A 183 -7.24 -5.84 5.42
N VAL A 184 -7.12 -4.64 4.86
CA VAL A 184 -6.36 -3.54 5.49
C VAL A 184 -7.05 -3.04 6.77
N SER A 185 -8.38 -3.01 6.85
CA SER A 185 -9.10 -2.68 8.09
C SER A 185 -8.76 -3.66 9.22
N GLN A 186 -8.72 -4.96 8.91
CA GLN A 186 -8.34 -6.00 9.87
C GLN A 186 -6.85 -5.90 10.23
N LEU A 187 -5.98 -5.49 9.31
CA LEU A 187 -4.56 -5.25 9.62
C LEU A 187 -4.40 -4.07 10.58
N GLN A 188 -5.09 -2.95 10.33
CA GLN A 188 -5.14 -1.82 11.27
C GLN A 188 -5.61 -2.28 12.64
N LEU A 189 -6.69 -3.06 12.71
CA LEU A 189 -7.21 -3.61 13.96
C LEU A 189 -6.16 -4.46 14.68
N ALA A 190 -5.43 -5.31 13.97
CA ALA A 190 -4.36 -6.13 14.56
C ALA A 190 -3.27 -5.26 15.22
N PHE A 191 -2.90 -4.11 14.62
CA PHE A 191 -1.97 -3.16 15.24
C PHE A 191 -2.56 -2.46 16.46
N LEU A 192 -3.85 -2.09 16.45
CA LEU A 192 -4.53 -1.53 17.64
C LEU A 192 -4.52 -2.54 18.80
N LEU A 193 -4.86 -3.80 18.51
CA LEU A 193 -4.87 -4.89 19.50
C LEU A 193 -3.47 -5.20 20.03
N ALA A 194 -2.45 -5.24 19.15
CA ALA A 194 -1.06 -5.46 19.54
C ALA A 194 -0.55 -4.36 20.48
N HIS A 195 -0.85 -3.08 20.19
CA HIS A 195 -0.53 -1.98 21.09
C HIS A 195 -1.20 -2.16 22.45
N ASN A 196 -2.49 -2.48 22.48
CA ASN A 196 -3.24 -2.66 23.72
C ASN A 196 -2.68 -3.80 24.58
N ALA A 197 -2.26 -4.91 23.97
CA ALA A 197 -1.60 -6.01 24.66
C ALA A 197 -0.24 -5.59 25.23
N LEU A 198 0.53 -4.78 24.49
CA LEU A 198 1.82 -4.25 24.95
C LEU A 198 1.66 -3.22 26.08
N VAL A 199 0.57 -2.44 26.10
CA VAL A 199 0.25 -1.55 27.24
C VAL A 199 -0.02 -2.37 28.49
N GLU A 200 -0.84 -3.41 28.37
CA GLU A 200 -1.13 -4.31 29.50
C GLU A 200 0.14 -4.98 30.03
N GLU A 201 1.04 -5.42 29.14
CA GLU A 201 2.32 -5.99 29.54
C GLU A 201 3.23 -4.95 30.22
N ALA A 202 3.30 -3.73 29.71
CA ALA A 202 4.08 -2.66 30.33
C ALA A 202 3.54 -2.26 31.70
N GLU A 203 2.22 -2.28 31.90
CA GLU A 203 1.58 -2.08 33.21
C GLU A 203 1.97 -3.19 34.20
N LYS A 204 1.93 -4.47 33.77
CA LYS A 204 2.35 -5.61 34.60
C LYS A 204 3.82 -5.52 35.02
N GLN A 205 4.65 -4.96 34.16
CA GLN A 205 6.07 -4.70 34.45
C GLN A 205 6.33 -3.45 35.29
N GLY A 206 5.28 -2.69 35.65
CA GLY A 206 5.40 -1.48 36.45
C GLY A 206 6.06 -0.32 35.73
N ALA A 207 5.92 -0.22 34.41
CA ALA A 207 6.49 0.90 33.64
C ALA A 207 5.86 2.24 34.06
N ASP A 208 6.68 3.28 34.24
CA ASP A 208 6.22 4.63 34.60
C ASP A 208 5.28 5.23 33.55
N ASN A 209 5.50 4.90 32.27
CA ASN A 209 4.65 5.29 31.14
C ASN A 209 4.39 4.07 30.24
N PRO A 210 3.35 3.26 30.54
CA PRO A 210 3.03 2.07 29.78
C PRO A 210 2.71 2.35 28.31
N PHE A 211 2.07 3.49 28.01
CA PHE A 211 1.76 3.90 26.64
C PHE A 211 3.02 4.08 25.79
N GLU A 212 3.98 4.88 26.24
CA GLU A 212 5.21 5.12 25.47
C GLU A 212 6.10 3.87 25.42
N ALA A 213 6.10 3.04 26.46
CA ALA A 213 6.78 1.75 26.43
C ALA A 213 6.20 0.84 25.33
N ALA A 214 4.87 0.69 25.28
CA ALA A 214 4.17 -0.08 24.26
C ALA A 214 4.39 0.49 22.85
N ARG A 215 4.23 1.80 22.69
CA ARG A 215 4.44 2.52 21.43
C ARG A 215 5.86 2.37 20.89
N ARG A 216 6.87 2.44 21.75
CA ARG A 216 8.27 2.20 21.35
C ARG A 216 8.47 0.75 20.90
N THR A 217 7.99 -0.22 21.67
CA THR A 217 8.12 -1.64 21.34
C THR A 217 7.43 -1.99 20.03
N LEU A 218 6.19 -1.53 19.81
CA LEU A 218 5.44 -1.81 18.59
C LEU A 218 6.12 -1.19 17.36
N ARG A 219 6.62 0.05 17.46
CA ARG A 219 7.39 0.68 16.38
C ARG A 219 8.65 -0.11 16.02
N TRP A 220 9.39 -0.60 17.00
CA TRP A 220 10.58 -1.42 16.73
C TRP A 220 10.23 -2.75 16.07
N LEU A 221 9.17 -3.43 16.53
CA LEU A 221 8.68 -4.65 15.90
C LEU A 221 8.24 -4.39 14.45
N TYR A 222 7.48 -3.32 14.23
CA TYR A 222 7.04 -2.90 12.91
C TYR A 222 8.22 -2.62 11.97
N GLN A 223 9.19 -1.81 12.39
CA GLN A 223 10.40 -1.53 11.62
C GLN A 223 11.20 -2.79 11.29
N TRP A 224 11.27 -3.72 12.25
CA TRP A 224 11.90 -5.02 12.06
C TRP A 224 11.16 -5.84 11.01
N ILE A 225 9.83 -5.94 11.08
CA ILE A 225 8.99 -6.65 10.11
C ILE A 225 9.14 -6.03 8.71
N VAL A 226 9.09 -4.70 8.61
CA VAL A 226 9.27 -3.99 7.34
C VAL A 226 10.62 -4.37 6.71
N TRP A 227 11.71 -4.33 7.47
CA TRP A 227 13.04 -4.59 6.95
C TRP A 227 13.32 -6.07 6.69
N HIS A 228 13.11 -6.92 7.69
CA HIS A 228 13.57 -8.31 7.68
C HIS A 228 12.63 -9.27 6.96
N ASP A 229 11.36 -8.86 6.77
CA ASP A 229 10.34 -9.71 6.18
C ASP A 229 9.76 -9.09 4.90
N PHE A 230 9.10 -7.94 4.99
CA PHE A 230 8.43 -7.33 3.84
C PHE A 230 9.40 -6.92 2.72
N LEU A 231 10.37 -6.05 3.00
CA LEU A 231 11.31 -5.58 1.98
C LEU A 231 12.14 -6.72 1.38
N LYS A 232 12.49 -7.72 2.19
CA LYS A 232 13.22 -8.91 1.73
C LYS A 232 12.42 -9.73 0.68
N ARG A 233 11.08 -9.69 0.73
CA ARG A 233 10.20 -10.43 -0.20
C ARG A 233 9.90 -9.65 -1.47
N VAL A 234 9.76 -8.32 -1.39
CA VAL A 234 9.31 -7.48 -2.52
C VAL A 234 10.46 -6.82 -3.29
N THR A 235 11.69 -6.88 -2.77
CA THR A 235 12.86 -6.33 -3.45
C THR A 235 13.81 -7.42 -3.90
N ARG A 236 14.73 -7.09 -4.82
CA ARG A 236 15.77 -8.03 -5.24
C ARG A 236 16.71 -8.35 -4.06
N PRO A 237 17.13 -9.63 -3.88
CA PRO A 237 17.97 -10.02 -2.75
C PRO A 237 19.30 -9.24 -2.65
N ASP A 238 19.90 -8.90 -3.79
CA ASP A 238 21.15 -8.13 -3.88
C ASP A 238 20.97 -6.69 -3.43
N VAL A 239 19.87 -6.04 -3.83
CA VAL A 239 19.51 -4.67 -3.41
C VAL A 239 19.23 -4.62 -1.91
N TRP A 240 18.42 -5.55 -1.38
CA TRP A 240 18.13 -5.63 0.06
C TRP A 240 19.40 -5.80 0.90
N ALA A 241 20.29 -6.73 0.49
CA ALA A 241 21.55 -6.99 1.18
C ALA A 241 22.55 -5.81 1.09
N CYS A 242 22.48 -5.02 0.01
CA CYS A 242 23.32 -3.84 -0.15
C CYS A 242 22.82 -2.65 0.69
N ALA A 243 21.50 -2.48 0.80
CA ALA A 243 20.89 -1.28 1.38
C ALA A 243 21.11 -1.12 2.90
N LEU A 244 21.18 -2.22 3.67
CA LEU A 244 21.52 -2.18 5.09
C LEU A 244 22.39 -3.38 5.48
N GLN A 245 23.58 -3.11 5.99
CA GLN A 245 24.57 -4.14 6.30
C GLN A 245 24.93 -4.12 7.77
N LEU A 246 24.85 -5.27 8.43
CA LEU A 246 25.39 -5.45 9.77
C LEU A 246 26.92 -5.43 9.67
N GLN A 247 27.57 -4.52 10.40
CA GLN A 247 29.02 -4.47 10.45
C GLN A 247 29.54 -5.68 11.23
N PRO A 248 30.67 -6.27 10.80
CA PRO A 248 31.34 -7.30 11.60
C PRO A 248 31.63 -6.75 12.98
N ASP A 249 31.36 -7.54 14.01
CA ASP A 249 31.82 -7.20 15.34
C ASP A 249 33.35 -7.29 15.36
N CYS A 250 34.01 -6.19 15.69
CA CYS A 250 35.47 -6.16 15.81
C CYS A 250 35.99 -6.89 17.05
N LEU A 251 35.11 -7.26 18.00
CA LEU A 251 35.46 -7.88 19.27
C LEU A 251 34.93 -9.31 19.44
N ASN A 252 34.20 -9.87 18.45
CA ASN A 252 33.54 -11.19 18.55
C ASN A 252 32.75 -11.39 19.85
N MET A 253 32.10 -10.33 20.34
CA MET A 253 31.25 -10.36 21.52
C MET A 253 29.82 -10.71 21.08
N PRO A 254 29.29 -11.90 21.42
CA PRO A 254 27.95 -12.32 20.98
C PRO A 254 26.84 -11.33 21.35
N ASP A 255 26.99 -10.66 22.49
CA ASP A 255 26.07 -9.65 23.03
C ASP A 255 26.60 -8.20 22.87
N GLY A 256 27.58 -7.99 21.98
CA GLY A 256 28.15 -6.68 21.71
C GLY A 256 27.18 -5.74 20.98
N PRO A 257 27.42 -4.42 21.02
CA PRO A 257 26.61 -3.44 20.32
C PRO A 257 26.68 -3.67 18.80
N LYS A 258 25.53 -4.01 18.19
CA LYS A 258 25.40 -4.18 16.74
C LYS A 258 25.45 -2.83 16.03
N ARG A 259 26.36 -2.69 15.05
CA ARG A 259 26.48 -1.48 14.22
C ARG A 259 25.98 -1.76 12.82
N TRP A 260 25.19 -0.85 12.27
CA TRP A 260 24.64 -0.96 10.91
C TRP A 260 25.27 0.07 9.99
N ARG A 261 25.58 -0.34 8.76
CA ARG A 261 26.05 0.53 7.67
C ARG A 261 24.92 0.69 6.65
N LEU A 262 24.51 1.93 6.41
CA LEU A 262 23.60 2.28 5.32
C LEU A 262 24.34 2.20 3.98
N GLY A 263 23.77 1.45 3.03
CA GLY A 263 24.19 1.43 1.62
C GLY A 263 23.47 2.47 0.77
N LEU A 264 23.73 2.46 -0.55
CA LEU A 264 23.02 3.26 -1.56
C LEU A 264 22.98 4.78 -1.29
N LYS A 265 23.97 5.31 -0.59
CA LYS A 265 24.05 6.76 -0.23
C LYS A 265 24.23 7.66 -1.46
N ASP A 266 24.75 7.10 -2.54
CA ASP A 266 24.86 7.71 -3.86
C ASP A 266 23.50 7.85 -4.57
N ILE A 267 22.51 7.01 -4.22
CA ILE A 267 21.14 7.07 -4.74
C ILE A 267 20.27 7.97 -3.87
N TYR A 268 20.30 7.78 -2.55
CA TYR A 268 19.46 8.51 -1.61
C TYR A 268 20.27 9.01 -0.42
N SER A 269 20.40 10.33 -0.31
CA SER A 269 21.05 10.99 0.82
C SER A 269 20.34 12.30 1.17
N TRP A 270 20.39 12.66 2.44
CA TRP A 270 19.82 13.89 2.96
C TRP A 270 20.77 14.52 3.97
N ARG A 271 20.73 15.85 4.11
CA ARG A 271 21.61 16.58 5.04
C ARG A 271 21.02 16.72 6.43
N ASN A 272 19.77 17.19 6.53
CA ASN A 272 19.14 17.51 7.80
C ASN A 272 18.00 16.56 8.16
N GLN A 273 17.11 16.27 7.20
CA GLN A 273 15.95 15.40 7.39
C GLN A 273 15.68 14.56 6.14
N PRO A 274 15.22 13.31 6.30
CA PRO A 274 14.79 12.50 5.16
C PRO A 274 13.59 13.15 4.47
N TYR A 275 13.46 12.89 3.17
CA TYR A 275 12.35 13.35 2.32
C TYR A 275 11.77 12.17 1.54
N MET A 276 10.51 12.23 1.16
CA MET A 276 9.87 11.22 0.31
C MET A 276 10.19 11.50 -1.17
N PRO A 277 10.92 10.64 -1.90
CA PRO A 277 11.14 10.86 -3.33
C PRO A 277 9.86 10.68 -4.14
N VAL A 278 9.57 11.59 -5.08
CA VAL A 278 8.40 11.43 -5.96
C VAL A 278 8.54 10.23 -6.90
N GLU A 279 9.76 9.89 -7.31
CA GLU A 279 10.04 8.68 -8.08
C GLU A 279 9.66 7.41 -7.28
N PHE A 280 9.78 7.47 -5.95
CA PHE A 280 9.38 6.39 -5.07
C PHE A 280 7.85 6.39 -4.87
N SER A 281 7.25 7.50 -4.44
CA SER A 281 5.83 7.53 -4.05
C SER A 281 4.85 7.48 -5.23
N ALA A 282 5.22 8.07 -6.38
CA ALA A 282 4.36 8.13 -7.56
C ALA A 282 4.65 7.03 -8.58
N ALA A 283 5.78 6.34 -8.50
CA ALA A 283 6.11 5.23 -9.40
C ALA A 283 6.50 3.95 -8.65
N ALA A 284 7.67 3.90 -8.00
CA ALA A 284 8.19 2.63 -7.48
C ALA A 284 7.23 1.93 -6.51
N TYR A 285 6.74 2.61 -5.48
CA TYR A 285 5.89 2.03 -4.43
C TYR A 285 4.48 1.67 -4.91
N ARG A 286 4.09 2.09 -6.13
CA ARG A 286 2.84 1.68 -6.77
C ARG A 286 2.89 0.24 -7.31
N PHE A 287 4.00 -0.48 -7.10
CA PHE A 287 4.10 -1.91 -7.38
C PHE A 287 2.98 -2.72 -6.70
N GLY A 288 2.54 -2.28 -5.51
CA GLY A 288 1.50 -2.98 -4.72
C GLY A 288 0.20 -3.21 -5.48
N HIS A 289 -0.17 -2.32 -6.43
CA HIS A 289 -1.37 -2.50 -7.26
C HIS A 289 -1.33 -3.80 -8.08
N SER A 290 -0.16 -4.20 -8.57
CA SER A 290 0.01 -5.44 -9.34
C SER A 290 -0.08 -6.70 -8.49
N MET A 291 0.09 -6.60 -7.16
CA MET A 291 0.06 -7.74 -6.25
C MET A 291 -1.34 -8.15 -5.80
N VAL A 292 -2.36 -7.32 -6.08
CA VAL A 292 -3.76 -7.55 -5.69
C VAL A 292 -4.38 -8.66 -6.53
N ARG A 293 -5.19 -9.53 -5.91
CA ARG A 293 -6.00 -10.56 -6.58
C ARG A 293 -7.40 -10.04 -6.89
N ASN A 294 -8.09 -10.66 -7.85
CA ASN A 294 -9.50 -10.37 -8.14
C ASN A 294 -10.42 -10.70 -6.95
N HIS A 295 -10.13 -11.81 -6.28
CA HIS A 295 -10.98 -12.36 -5.23
C HIS A 295 -10.13 -13.08 -4.17
N TYR A 296 -10.73 -13.22 -2.99
CA TYR A 296 -10.12 -13.85 -1.84
C TYR A 296 -11.11 -14.78 -1.15
N GLN A 297 -10.58 -15.82 -0.50
CA GLN A 297 -11.29 -16.48 0.59
C GLN A 297 -10.94 -15.73 1.89
N THR A 298 -11.91 -15.48 2.77
CA THR A 298 -11.70 -14.68 3.98
C THR A 298 -11.60 -15.53 5.24
N ASN A 299 -12.59 -16.38 5.51
CA ASN A 299 -12.64 -17.25 6.67
C ASN A 299 -13.58 -18.46 6.45
N SER A 300 -13.32 -19.56 7.15
CA SER A 300 -14.17 -20.75 7.07
C SER A 300 -15.44 -20.69 7.91
N GLU A 301 -15.45 -19.89 8.99
CA GLU A 301 -16.53 -19.90 9.98
C GLU A 301 -17.82 -19.25 9.48
N PHE A 302 -17.71 -18.08 8.84
CA PHE A 302 -18.85 -17.28 8.39
C PHE A 302 -19.04 -17.33 6.87
N ARG A 303 -17.95 -17.27 6.10
CA ARG A 303 -18.03 -17.31 4.63
C ARG A 303 -17.97 -18.72 4.07
N GLY A 304 -17.08 -19.55 4.61
CA GLY A 304 -16.89 -20.94 4.18
C GLY A 304 -15.61 -21.15 3.39
N LEU A 305 -15.14 -22.40 3.37
CA LEU A 305 -14.00 -22.82 2.55
C LEU A 305 -14.42 -22.87 1.08
N ASP A 306 -13.54 -22.45 0.18
CA ASP A 306 -13.77 -22.36 -1.27
C ASP A 306 -14.82 -21.33 -1.72
N GLU A 307 -15.28 -20.48 -0.80
CA GLU A 307 -16.17 -19.34 -1.07
C GLU A 307 -15.35 -18.07 -1.30
N PHE A 308 -15.32 -17.63 -2.56
CA PHE A 308 -14.51 -16.48 -3.01
C PHE A 308 -15.34 -15.21 -3.08
N VAL A 309 -14.79 -14.11 -2.56
CA VAL A 309 -15.40 -12.78 -2.62
C VAL A 309 -14.48 -11.81 -3.38
N PRO A 310 -15.01 -11.00 -4.31
CA PRO A 310 -14.22 -9.98 -5.00
C PRO A 310 -13.62 -8.95 -4.03
N ILE A 311 -12.43 -8.44 -4.32
CA ILE A 311 -11.87 -7.30 -3.56
C ILE A 311 -12.72 -6.05 -3.76
N PHE A 312 -13.08 -5.80 -5.02
CA PHE A 312 -13.98 -4.75 -5.44
C PHE A 312 -14.87 -5.29 -6.55
N ASP A 313 -16.16 -5.01 -6.45
CA ASP A 313 -17.13 -5.23 -7.51
C ASP A 313 -18.14 -4.08 -7.57
N SER A 314 -18.24 -3.43 -8.72
CA SER A 314 -19.29 -2.46 -9.02
C SER A 314 -20.30 -2.98 -10.04
N SER A 315 -20.14 -4.24 -10.49
CA SER A 315 -20.91 -4.83 -11.59
C SER A 315 -22.14 -5.63 -11.14
N SER A 316 -22.24 -5.98 -9.85
CA SER A 316 -23.38 -6.72 -9.31
C SER A 316 -23.92 -6.12 -8.01
N ALA A 317 -25.25 -6.07 -7.89
CA ALA A 317 -25.96 -5.54 -6.72
C ALA A 317 -26.20 -6.60 -5.61
N GLY A 318 -25.52 -7.75 -5.64
CA GLY A 318 -26.02 -8.96 -4.96
C GLY A 318 -25.11 -9.65 -3.94
N ALA A 319 -23.80 -9.79 -4.19
CA ALA A 319 -22.93 -10.64 -3.36
C ALA A 319 -22.08 -9.90 -2.32
N GLY A 320 -22.05 -8.57 -2.37
CA GLY A 320 -21.08 -7.77 -1.61
C GLY A 320 -19.63 -7.99 -2.10
N ASP A 321 -18.74 -7.09 -1.72
CA ASP A 321 -17.29 -7.19 -1.95
C ASP A 321 -16.53 -6.92 -0.64
N LEU A 322 -15.20 -6.90 -0.71
CA LEU A 322 -14.34 -6.56 0.42
C LEU A 322 -14.09 -5.05 0.56
N ARG A 323 -14.90 -4.20 -0.08
CA ARG A 323 -14.77 -2.75 0.03
C ARG A 323 -14.99 -2.30 1.47
N GLY A 324 -14.14 -1.39 1.92
CA GLY A 324 -14.24 -0.82 3.25
C GLY A 324 -15.13 0.43 3.28
N PHE A 325 -14.84 1.35 4.20
CA PHE A 325 -15.62 2.57 4.48
C PHE A 325 -17.09 2.35 4.86
N GLY A 326 -17.43 1.13 5.28
CA GLY A 326 -18.73 0.77 5.81
C GLY A 326 -18.58 -0.20 6.99
N PRO A 327 -19.68 -0.57 7.66
CA PRO A 327 -19.64 -1.53 8.76
C PRO A 327 -18.97 -2.86 8.33
N MET A 328 -18.10 -3.39 9.18
CA MET A 328 -17.55 -4.73 8.97
C MET A 328 -18.64 -5.79 9.19
N VAL A 329 -18.57 -6.88 8.43
CA VAL A 329 -19.44 -8.06 8.58
C VAL A 329 -18.60 -9.30 8.87
N PRO A 330 -19.12 -10.31 9.60
CA PRO A 330 -18.34 -11.50 10.00
C PRO A 330 -17.73 -12.26 8.82
N GLU A 331 -18.42 -12.30 7.68
CA GLU A 331 -17.97 -12.94 6.44
C GLU A 331 -16.73 -12.26 5.83
N ASN A 332 -16.43 -11.03 6.23
CA ASN A 332 -15.28 -10.26 5.73
C ASN A 332 -14.11 -10.24 6.74
N VAL A 333 -14.26 -10.86 7.92
CA VAL A 333 -13.15 -11.03 8.87
C VAL A 333 -12.08 -11.93 8.27
N VAL A 334 -10.83 -11.55 8.45
CA VAL A 334 -9.68 -12.23 7.86
C VAL A 334 -9.17 -13.33 8.78
N GLN A 335 -9.15 -14.55 8.28
CA GLN A 335 -8.42 -15.65 8.89
C GLN A 335 -6.94 -15.54 8.48
N TRP A 336 -6.09 -15.04 9.38
CA TRP A 336 -4.73 -14.61 9.02
C TRP A 336 -3.81 -15.73 8.51
N ASP A 337 -4.00 -16.98 8.93
CA ASP A 337 -3.23 -18.12 8.42
C ASP A 337 -3.61 -18.51 6.97
N TRP A 338 -4.65 -17.88 6.40
CA TRP A 338 -4.98 -17.93 4.96
C TRP A 338 -4.27 -16.85 4.14
N PHE A 339 -3.62 -15.87 4.79
CA PHE A 339 -2.94 -14.74 4.14
C PHE A 339 -1.45 -14.67 4.45
N LEU A 340 -1.01 -15.24 5.57
CA LEU A 340 0.36 -15.25 6.06
C LEU A 340 0.83 -16.68 6.37
N GLU A 341 2.14 -16.88 6.38
CA GLU A 341 2.77 -18.18 6.66
C GLU A 341 2.73 -18.49 8.17
N MET A 342 1.56 -18.92 8.66
CA MET A 342 1.30 -19.19 10.08
C MET A 342 1.09 -20.69 10.39
N GLY A 343 1.57 -21.57 9.50
CA GLY A 343 1.53 -23.02 9.71
C GLY A 343 0.18 -23.69 9.41
N ASN A 344 -0.65 -23.10 8.55
CA ASN A 344 -1.91 -23.73 8.12
C ASN A 344 -1.62 -25.09 7.43
N PRO A 345 -2.36 -26.17 7.76
CA PRO A 345 -2.11 -27.50 7.21
C PRO A 345 -2.61 -27.68 5.77
N LEU A 346 -3.50 -26.82 5.27
CA LEU A 346 -4.04 -26.90 3.92
C LEU A 346 -3.08 -26.23 2.93
N ALA A 347 -2.66 -26.97 1.92
CA ALA A 347 -1.71 -26.49 0.90
C ALA A 347 -2.22 -25.29 0.07
N ALA A 348 -3.54 -25.06 0.06
CA ALA A 348 -4.15 -23.89 -0.57
C ALA A 348 -3.82 -22.57 0.15
N PHE A 349 -3.33 -22.64 1.39
CA PHE A 349 -3.03 -21.49 2.23
C PHE A 349 -1.54 -21.38 2.60
N PRO A 350 -0.99 -20.16 2.72
CA PRO A 350 -1.67 -18.89 2.45
C PRO A 350 -1.96 -18.68 0.95
N GLN A 351 -3.02 -17.94 0.67
CA GLN A 351 -3.30 -17.40 -0.66
C GLN A 351 -2.08 -16.60 -1.12
N ARG A 352 -1.77 -16.65 -2.42
CA ARG A 352 -0.57 -16.00 -2.99
C ARG A 352 -0.91 -14.66 -3.64
N ALA A 353 -0.12 -13.65 -3.37
CA ALA A 353 -0.18 -12.37 -4.09
C ALA A 353 0.10 -12.58 -5.57
N ARG A 354 -0.43 -11.70 -6.42
CA ARG A 354 -0.02 -11.62 -7.82
C ARG A 354 1.45 -11.16 -7.92
N LYS A 355 2.07 -11.42 -9.08
CA LYS A 355 3.44 -11.00 -9.39
C LYS A 355 3.53 -9.47 -9.42
N ILE A 356 4.71 -8.97 -9.14
CA ILE A 356 5.05 -7.58 -9.46
C ILE A 356 5.32 -7.53 -10.96
N ASP A 357 4.29 -7.26 -11.74
CA ASP A 357 4.38 -7.14 -13.20
C ASP A 357 3.36 -6.12 -13.74
N THR A 358 3.33 -5.94 -15.07
CA THR A 358 2.42 -4.96 -15.70
C THR A 358 0.94 -5.36 -15.69
N ARG A 359 0.56 -6.55 -15.20
CA ARG A 359 -0.81 -7.06 -15.24
C ARG A 359 -1.51 -6.82 -13.91
N LEU A 360 -2.57 -6.02 -13.94
CA LEU A 360 -3.41 -5.76 -12.78
C LEU A 360 -4.63 -6.68 -12.79
N ALA A 361 -5.06 -7.07 -11.58
CA ALA A 361 -6.32 -7.77 -11.39
C ALA A 361 -7.48 -7.00 -12.02
N ASN A 362 -8.35 -7.71 -12.73
CA ASN A 362 -9.59 -7.19 -13.30
C ASN A 362 -10.37 -6.33 -12.30
N SER A 363 -10.53 -6.76 -11.03
CA SER A 363 -11.25 -5.99 -10.00
C SER A 363 -10.77 -4.54 -9.83
N LEU A 364 -9.49 -4.25 -10.09
CA LEU A 364 -8.96 -2.88 -10.04
C LEU A 364 -9.36 -2.04 -11.25
N ALA A 365 -9.70 -2.68 -12.37
CA ALA A 365 -10.22 -2.05 -13.58
C ALA A 365 -11.75 -1.83 -13.56
N PHE A 366 -12.45 -2.31 -12.52
CA PHE A 366 -13.89 -2.13 -12.33
C PHE A 366 -14.21 -1.27 -11.08
N LEU A 367 -13.35 -0.30 -10.75
CA LEU A 367 -13.64 0.73 -9.74
C LEU A 367 -14.51 1.83 -10.39
N ALA A 368 -15.83 1.86 -10.10
CA ALA A 368 -16.88 2.86 -10.46
C ALA A 368 -16.44 4.14 -11.23
N GLU A 369 -17.04 4.59 -12.34
CA GLU A 369 -18.36 4.34 -12.97
C GLU A 369 -18.36 4.88 -14.43
N GLU A 370 -18.94 4.12 -15.37
CA GLU A 370 -19.76 4.61 -16.49
C GLU A 370 -21.05 3.76 -16.49
N GLU A 371 -22.17 4.33 -16.93
CA GLU A 371 -23.51 3.70 -16.90
C GLU A 371 -23.62 2.40 -17.74
N ASP A 372 -22.63 2.11 -18.60
CA ASP A 372 -22.65 0.97 -19.54
C ASP A 372 -21.98 -0.31 -19.00
N GLY A 373 -21.30 -0.23 -17.85
CA GLY A 373 -20.61 -1.38 -17.25
C GLY A 373 -19.32 -1.83 -17.95
N SER A 374 -18.76 -1.01 -18.85
CA SER A 374 -17.47 -1.28 -19.51
C SER A 374 -16.31 -1.13 -18.52
N PRO A 375 -15.34 -2.06 -18.46
CA PRO A 375 -14.14 -1.86 -17.64
C PRO A 375 -13.34 -0.68 -18.17
N MET A 376 -13.08 0.29 -17.30
CA MET A 376 -12.05 1.29 -17.51
C MET A 376 -11.00 1.12 -16.43
N ASN A 377 -9.78 0.73 -16.81
CA ASN A 377 -8.64 0.68 -15.89
C ASN A 377 -8.17 2.09 -15.47
N ILE A 378 -9.06 2.79 -14.76
CA ILE A 378 -8.91 4.15 -14.29
C ILE A 378 -7.73 4.22 -13.32
N LEU A 379 -7.49 3.17 -12.53
CA LEU A 379 -6.34 3.11 -11.63
C LEU A 379 -5.02 3.19 -12.40
N ALA A 380 -4.82 2.32 -13.39
CA ALA A 380 -3.59 2.33 -14.18
C ALA A 380 -3.44 3.63 -14.96
N ARG A 381 -4.51 4.09 -15.63
CA ARG A 381 -4.53 5.36 -16.33
C ARG A 381 -4.13 6.53 -15.42
N ARG A 382 -4.71 6.61 -14.22
CA ARG A 382 -4.41 7.66 -13.22
C ARG A 382 -2.96 7.61 -12.77
N ASN A 383 -2.38 6.43 -12.53
CA ASN A 383 -0.98 6.32 -12.15
C ASN A 383 -0.04 6.75 -13.30
N LEU A 384 -0.34 6.37 -14.55
CA LEU A 384 0.43 6.81 -15.71
C LEU A 384 0.35 8.34 -15.89
N LEU A 385 -0.85 8.92 -15.81
CA LEU A 385 -1.07 10.36 -15.89
C LEU A 385 -0.34 11.10 -14.76
N ARG A 386 -0.42 10.58 -13.53
CA ARG A 386 0.25 11.16 -12.37
C ARG A 386 1.77 11.19 -12.55
N GLY A 387 2.36 10.18 -13.17
CA GLY A 387 3.79 10.20 -13.50
C GLY A 387 4.19 11.38 -14.38
N ILE A 388 3.37 11.69 -15.40
CA ILE A 388 3.56 12.86 -16.27
C ILE A 388 3.37 14.16 -15.48
N GLN A 389 2.28 14.29 -14.73
CA GLN A 389 1.97 15.50 -13.95
C GLN A 389 3.02 15.80 -12.87
N MET A 390 3.70 14.76 -12.38
CA MET A 390 4.79 14.88 -11.42
C MET A 390 6.15 15.06 -12.08
N ASP A 391 6.23 15.31 -13.38
CA ASP A 391 7.48 15.49 -14.12
C ASP A 391 8.47 14.34 -13.87
N LEU A 392 7.99 13.09 -13.81
CA LEU A 392 8.87 11.95 -13.61
C LEU A 392 9.74 11.72 -14.87
N PRO A 393 11.01 11.33 -14.69
CA PRO A 393 11.88 10.98 -15.81
C PRO A 393 11.46 9.65 -16.45
N ALA A 394 12.00 9.38 -17.64
CA ALA A 394 11.82 8.12 -18.34
C ALA A 394 12.44 6.96 -17.55
N GLY A 395 11.81 5.78 -17.59
CA GLY A 395 12.33 4.57 -16.95
C GLY A 395 13.74 4.20 -17.41
N THR A 396 13.99 4.23 -18.73
CA THR A 396 15.32 3.96 -19.29
C THR A 396 16.37 4.97 -18.83
N ALA A 397 16.00 6.23 -18.60
CA ALA A 397 16.92 7.26 -18.11
C ALA A 397 17.29 7.01 -16.64
N VAL A 398 16.32 6.61 -15.81
CA VAL A 398 16.56 6.22 -14.41
C VAL A 398 17.42 4.96 -14.33
N ALA A 399 17.16 3.97 -15.17
CA ALA A 399 17.97 2.74 -15.24
C ALA A 399 19.44 3.07 -15.54
N ARG A 400 19.70 3.89 -16.57
CA ARG A 400 21.07 4.37 -16.90
C ARG A 400 21.71 5.11 -15.73
N LYS A 401 20.96 6.02 -15.08
CA LYS A 401 21.46 6.80 -13.93
C LYS A 401 21.91 5.87 -12.78
N PHE A 402 21.15 4.81 -12.52
CA PHE A 402 21.46 3.84 -11.45
C PHE A 402 22.32 2.66 -11.92
N CYS A 403 22.91 2.74 -13.11
CA CYS A 403 23.77 1.69 -13.68
C CYS A 403 23.06 0.33 -13.79
N VAL A 404 21.75 0.34 -14.05
CA VAL A 404 20.94 -0.83 -14.37
C VAL A 404 20.79 -0.92 -15.88
N GLU A 405 20.92 -2.12 -16.45
CA GLU A 405 20.76 -2.34 -17.90
C GLU A 405 19.36 -1.92 -18.35
N PRO A 406 19.22 -0.99 -19.32
CA PRO A 406 17.92 -0.54 -19.79
C PRO A 406 17.17 -1.64 -20.58
N ILE A 407 15.85 -1.67 -20.47
CA ILE A 407 15.00 -2.56 -21.28
C ILE A 407 15.06 -2.11 -22.75
N ALA A 408 15.81 -2.84 -23.58
CA ALA A 408 16.07 -2.46 -24.98
C ALA A 408 14.82 -2.52 -25.90
N THR A 409 13.79 -3.28 -25.52
CA THR A 409 12.61 -3.54 -26.35
C THR A 409 11.38 -2.71 -25.95
N LEU A 410 11.52 -1.75 -25.03
CA LEU A 410 10.39 -0.94 -24.60
C LEU A 410 10.04 0.08 -25.69
N PRO A 411 8.78 0.13 -26.19
CA PRO A 411 8.40 1.13 -27.17
C PRO A 411 8.54 2.54 -26.58
N GLU A 412 8.88 3.53 -27.42
CA GLU A 412 9.24 4.88 -26.95
C GLU A 412 8.14 5.51 -26.09
N ASN A 413 6.87 5.40 -26.49
CA ASN A 413 5.72 5.91 -25.76
C ASN A 413 5.29 5.06 -24.54
N ARG A 414 6.07 4.05 -24.14
CA ARG A 414 5.82 3.19 -22.96
C ARG A 414 6.86 3.40 -21.84
N ASP A 415 7.76 4.38 -21.96
CA ASP A 415 8.84 4.63 -20.99
C ASP A 415 8.39 5.37 -19.71
N PHE A 416 7.14 5.17 -19.29
CA PHE A 416 6.64 5.64 -18.00
C PHE A 416 7.39 4.94 -16.87
N LEU A 417 7.96 5.69 -15.92
CA LEU A 417 8.75 5.11 -14.83
C LEU A 417 8.02 3.99 -14.07
N TRP A 418 6.72 4.15 -13.78
CA TRP A 418 5.94 3.10 -13.11
C TRP A 418 5.79 1.84 -13.97
N TYR A 419 5.41 1.99 -15.25
CA TYR A 419 5.28 0.86 -16.17
C TYR A 419 6.62 0.14 -16.39
N TYR A 420 7.71 0.91 -16.49
CA TYR A 420 9.07 0.40 -16.60
C TYR A 420 9.47 -0.44 -15.39
N ILE A 421 9.19 0.00 -14.17
CA ILE A 421 9.52 -0.74 -12.93
C ILE A 421 8.76 -2.07 -12.84
N LEU A 422 7.58 -2.15 -13.45
CA LEU A 422 6.77 -3.37 -13.51
C LEU A 422 7.17 -4.33 -14.65
N LYS A 423 8.11 -3.96 -15.52
CA LYS A 423 8.65 -4.84 -16.57
C LYS A 423 9.95 -5.48 -16.09
#